data_AF-A0A1X0RF07-F1
#
_entry.id   AF-A0A1X0RF07-F1
#
_cell.length_a   1.000
_cell.length_b   1.000
_cell.length_c   1.000
_cell.angle_alpha   90.00
_cell.angle_beta   90.00
_cell.angle_gamma   90.00
#
_symmetry.space_group_name_H-M   'P 1'
#
loop_
_entity.id
_entity.type
_entity.pdbx_description
1 polymer ?
#
loop_
_entity_poly.entity_id
_entity_poly.type
_entity_poly.pdbx_seq_one_letter_code
_entity_poly.pdbx_strand_id
1 'polypeptide(L)' 'EDIAHFLYDCSPKLLVWKELWSTLFSSQFFAPLLEKALFKLEFPGSSAENEIPPGIGIASTLLFLLFNSYFFL' A
#
# COMPACT_ATOMS: atom_id res chain seq x y z
N GLU A 1 1.60 1.87 -19.95
CA GLU A 1 0.78 1.39 -18.81
C GLU A 1 0.86 2.44 -17.71
N ASP A 2 -0.27 2.80 -17.11
CA ASP A 2 -0.33 3.85 -16.11
C ASP A 2 0.35 3.42 -14.79
N ILE A 3 1.05 4.35 -14.14
CA ILE A 3 1.67 4.14 -12.81
C ILE A 3 0.60 3.69 -11.79
N ALA A 4 -0.63 4.19 -11.91
CA ALA A 4 -1.75 3.73 -11.12
C ALA A 4 -2.03 2.23 -11.31
N HIS A 5 -1.99 1.76 -12.55
CA HIS A 5 -2.17 0.35 -12.86
C HIS A 5 -1.08 -0.54 -12.28
N PHE A 6 0.17 -0.09 -12.39
CA PHE A 6 1.29 -0.80 -11.80
C PHE A 6 1.25 -0.80 -10.26
N LEU A 7 0.71 0.23 -9.61
CA LEU A 7 0.81 0.35 -8.16
C LEU A 7 -0.38 -0.23 -7.40
N TYR A 8 -1.60 -0.08 -7.92
CA TYR A 8 -2.81 -0.45 -7.16
C TYR A 8 -4.08 -0.69 -7.99
N ASP A 9 -4.06 -0.67 -9.32
CA ASP A 9 -5.26 -0.97 -10.13
C ASP A 9 -5.34 -2.44 -10.58
N CYS A 10 -4.32 -3.26 -10.30
CA CYS A 10 -4.37 -4.69 -10.60
C CYS A 10 -4.73 -5.52 -9.36
N SER A 11 -5.59 -6.53 -9.56
CA SER A 11 -6.17 -7.35 -8.48
C SER A 11 -5.14 -7.98 -7.54
N PRO A 12 -4.00 -8.53 -8.01
CA PRO A 12 -3.01 -9.11 -7.12
C PRO A 12 -2.34 -8.08 -6.20
N LYS A 13 -2.06 -6.87 -6.70
CA LYS A 13 -1.43 -5.81 -5.91
C LYS A 13 -2.42 -5.19 -4.92
N LEU A 14 -3.70 -5.08 -5.30
CA LEU A 14 -4.77 -4.68 -4.37
C LEU A 14 -4.89 -5.63 -3.19
N LEU A 15 -4.71 -6.93 -3.38
CA LEU A 15 -4.72 -7.90 -2.28
C LEU A 15 -3.55 -7.68 -1.32
N VAL A 16 -2.34 -7.49 -1.83
CA VAL A 16 -1.16 -7.17 -1.01
C VAL A 16 -1.42 -5.90 -0.18
N TRP A 17 -1.96 -4.86 -0.81
CA TRP A 17 -2.31 -3.64 -0.10
C TRP A 17 -3.38 -3.86 0.96
N LYS A 18 -4.42 -4.64 0.67
CA LYS A 18 -5.50 -4.93 1.62
C LYS A 18 -5.00 -5.67 2.86
N GLU A 19 -4.11 -6.65 2.70
CA GLU A 19 -3.52 -7.40 3.81
C GLU A 19 -2.62 -6.52 4.68
N LEU A 20 -1.79 -5.68 4.05
CA LEU A 20 -0.89 -4.77 4.76
C LEU A 20 -1.62 -3.56 5.36
N TRP A 21 -2.78 -3.19 4.83
CA TRP A 21 -3.49 -2.01 5.32
C TRP A 21 -3.92 -2.15 6.78
N SER A 22 -4.44 -3.31 7.15
CA SER A 22 -4.86 -3.59 8.53
C SER A 22 -3.69 -3.68 9.51
N THR A 23 -2.48 -3.96 9.01
CA THR A 23 -1.29 -3.93 9.87
C THR A 23 -0.85 -2.49 10.05
N LEU A 24 -0.76 -1.68 8.99
CA LEU A 24 -0.22 -0.32 9.01
C LEU A 24 -1.18 0.73 9.60
N PHE A 25 -2.48 0.58 9.41
CA PHE A 25 -3.48 1.60 9.69
C PHE A 25 -4.63 1.06 10.53
N SER A 26 -5.19 1.92 11.38
CA SER A 26 -6.41 1.60 12.16
C SER A 26 -7.69 1.65 11.33
N SER A 27 -7.64 2.24 10.14
CA SER A 27 -8.77 2.38 9.23
C SER A 27 -9.02 1.12 8.40
N GLN A 28 -10.27 0.88 7.99
CA GLN A 28 -10.57 -0.14 6.98
C GLN A 28 -9.92 0.20 5.63
N PHE A 29 -9.52 -0.85 4.90
CA PHE A 29 -8.95 -0.69 3.57
C PHE A 29 -9.98 -0.16 2.57
N PHE A 30 -9.58 0.84 1.79
CA PHE A 30 -10.37 1.40 0.69
C PHE A 30 -9.44 1.90 -0.41
N ALA A 31 -9.69 1.53 -1.67
CA ALA A 31 -8.78 1.85 -2.78
C ALA A 31 -8.52 3.38 -2.95
N PRO A 32 -9.53 4.27 -2.81
CA PRO A 32 -9.28 5.71 -2.78
C PRO A 32 -8.40 6.21 -1.62
N LEU A 33 -8.37 5.51 -0.49
CA LEU A 33 -7.43 5.85 0.60
C LEU A 33 -6.01 5.44 0.24
N LEU A 34 -5.84 4.32 -0.45
CA LEU A 34 -4.54 3.88 -0.94
C LEU A 34 -3.96 4.88 -1.95
N GLU A 35 -4.76 5.37 -2.89
CA GLU A 35 -4.34 6.44 -3.80
C GLU A 35 -3.87 7.69 -3.02
N LYS A 36 -4.66 8.14 -2.04
CA LYS A 36 -4.27 9.28 -1.21
C LYS A 36 -2.96 9.04 -0.44
N ALA A 37 -2.79 7.85 0.14
CA ALA A 37 -1.58 7.50 0.86
C ALA A 37 -0.34 7.43 -0.06
N LEU A 38 -0.50 6.92 -1.29
CA LEU A 38 0.59 6.76 -2.25
C LEU A 38 1.01 8.08 -2.93
N PHE A 39 0.05 8.91 -3.33
CA PHE A 39 0.33 10.10 -4.15
C PHE A 39 0.29 11.41 -3.37
N LYS A 40 -0.53 11.49 -2.32
CA LYS A 40 -0.67 12.70 -1.49
C LYS A 40 0.07 12.61 -0.16
N LEU A 41 0.63 11.44 0.15
CA LEU A 41 1.24 11.15 1.46
C LEU A 41 0.28 11.43 2.62
N GLU A 42 -1.02 11.32 2.35
CA GLU A 42 -2.09 11.46 3.32
C GLU A 42 -2.35 10.11 3.96
N PHE A 43 -1.72 9.88 5.10
CA PHE A 43 -1.85 8.62 5.82
C PHE A 43 -3.04 8.66 6.80
N PRO A 44 -3.87 7.60 6.85
CA PRO A 44 -4.79 7.41 7.96
C PRO A 44 -4.04 7.37 9.30
N GLY A 45 -4.78 7.55 10.40
CA GLY A 45 -4.20 7.36 11.75
C GLY A 45 -3.51 6.01 11.87
N SER A 46 -2.25 6.02 12.33
CA SER A 46 -1.49 4.78 12.52
C SER A 46 -2.19 3.90 13.54
N SER A 47 -2.10 2.57 13.36
CA SER A 47 -2.42 1.68 14.47
C SER A 47 -1.40 1.92 15.59
N ALA A 48 -1.89 2.13 16.82
CA ALA A 48 -1.03 2.39 17.98
C ALA A 48 -0.13 1.20 18.36
N GLU A 49 -0.39 0.01 17.78
CA GLU A 49 0.38 -1.21 18.02
C GLU A 49 1.63 -1.36 17.13
N ASN A 50 1.84 -0.50 16.13
CA ASN A 50 2.98 -0.64 15.23
C ASN A 50 4.19 0.17 15.64
N GLU A 51 5.31 -0.53 15.83
CA GLU A 51 6.65 0.07 15.96
C GLU A 51 7.14 0.71 14.66
N ILE A 52 6.58 0.32 13.51
CA ILE A 52 6.98 0.79 12.19
C ILE A 52 6.08 1.95 11.73
N PRO A 53 6.65 3.14 11.46
CA PRO A 53 5.91 4.25 10.86
C PRO A 53 5.23 3.84 9.55
N PRO A 54 3.96 4.22 9.31
CA PRO A 54 3.23 3.75 8.12
C PRO A 54 3.88 4.13 6.79
N GLY A 55 4.59 5.25 6.75
CA GLY A 55 5.37 5.65 5.57
C GLY A 55 6.51 4.68 5.23
N ILE A 56 7.16 4.08 6.23
CA ILE A 56 8.19 3.04 6.03
C ILE A 56 7.54 1.77 5.50
N GLY A 57 6.38 1.38 6.04
CA GLY A 57 5.58 0.27 5.52
C GLY A 57 5.26 0.44 4.04
N ILE A 58 4.69 1.59 3.65
CA ILE A 58 4.36 1.89 2.26
C ILE A 58 5.61 1.88 1.37
N ALA A 59 6.71 2.51 1.78
CA ALA A 59 7.95 2.52 1.00
C ALA A 59 8.51 1.11 0.79
N SER A 60 8.46 0.26 1.82
CA SER A 60 8.94 -1.13 1.78
C SER A 60 8.06 -1.98 0.86
N THR A 61 6.74 -1.80 0.89
CA THR A 61 5.81 -2.45 -0.03
C THR A 61 6.05 -2.03 -1.47
N LEU A 62 6.28 -0.74 -1.72
CA LEU A 62 6.58 -0.24 -3.06
C LEU A 62 7.89 -0.82 -3.60
N LEU A 63 8.94 -0.86 -2.78
CA LEU A 63 10.20 -1.54 -3.13
C LEU A 63 9.95 -3.02 -3.45
N PHE A 64 9.21 -3.72 -2.59
CA PHE A 64 8.86 -5.13 -2.81
C PHE A 64 8.12 -5.35 -4.14
N LEU A 65 7.11 -4.52 -4.45
CA LEU A 65 6.35 -4.60 -5.70
C LEU A 65 7.21 -4.29 -6.92
N LEU A 66 8.15 -3.34 -6.83
CA LEU A 66 9.09 -3.01 -7.90
C LEU A 66 10.06 -4.17 -8.19
N PHE A 67 10.61 -4.79 -7.14
CA PHE A 67 11.56 -5.89 -7.30
C PHE A 67 10.89 -7.22 -7.67
N ASN A 68 9.65 -7.45 -7.26
CA ASN A 68 8.88 -8.68 -7.55
C ASN A 68 7.94 -8.56 -8.76
N SER A 69 8.12 -7.52 -9.60
CA SER A 69 7.34 -7.29 -10.82
C SER A 69 7.29 -8.49 -11.77
N TYR A 70 8.21 -9.45 -11.64
CA TYR A 70 8.29 -10.68 -12.44
C TYR A 70 7.41 -11.85 -11.94
N PHE A 71 6.82 -11.78 -10.75
CA PHE A 71 6.07 -12.91 -10.18
C PHE A 71 4.54 -12.80 -10.35
N PHE A 72 4.03 -11.63 -10.74
CA PHE A 72 2.59 -11.32 -10.78
C PHE A 72 2.08 -10.87 -12.15
N LEU A 73 2.83 -11.15 -13.22
CA LEU A 73 2.46 -10.88 -14.62
C LEU A 73 2.11 -12.19 -15.33
#